data_AF-A0A7Y2ZTF2-F1
#
_entry.id   AF-A0A7Y2ZTF2-F1
#
_cell.length_a   1.000
_cell.length_b   1.000
_cell.length_c   1.000
_cell.angle_alpha   90.00
_cell.angle_beta   90.00
_cell.angle_gamma   90.00
#
_symmetry.space_group_name_H-M   'P 1'
#
loop_
_entity.id
_entity.type
_entity.pdbx_description
1 polymer ?
#
loop_
_entity_poly.entity_id
_entity_poly.type
_entity_poly.pdbx_seq_one_letter_code
_entity_poly.pdbx_strand_id
1 'polypeptide(L)'
;MQEEFLHYIWKHKKFQLFSLTTSSKQNLEILSVGLHNLNSGPDFFNAKLKIHDQLWAGNVEIHINSSDWYIHKHETDKNYDNVILHVVWNDDVEIFRKDNTLIPTLELKEYVLPQTLKNYNSLLSQKKQWINCEKDIADIDNFTINNWLERLYLERLERKSDELHLLLKKSKNKWEEVLFKMLAKNFGLKLNGEAFLSLAESFDFSIFRKEQNNLQNLEALLFGQANLLNKEIEDSYYFKLYESYNFLKHKYKLNNQAVLPIHFFRLR
;
A
#
# COMPACT_ATOMS: atom_id res chain seq x y z
N MET A 1 -11.49 5.22 21.24
CA MET A 1 -11.82 4.52 19.98
C MET A 1 -10.58 4.57 19.10
N GLN A 2 -10.37 3.60 18.22
CA GLN A 2 -9.28 3.63 17.24
C GLN A 2 -9.88 3.76 15.84
N GLU A 3 -9.21 4.45 14.91
CA GLU A 3 -9.67 4.60 13.51
C GLU A 3 -9.84 3.26 12.80
N GLU A 4 -9.05 2.25 13.18
CA GLU A 4 -9.16 0.88 12.65
C GLU A 4 -10.59 0.31 12.81
N PHE A 5 -11.32 0.71 13.84
CA PHE A 5 -12.73 0.36 14.00
C PHE A 5 -13.60 0.94 12.89
N LEU A 6 -13.39 2.20 12.54
CA LEU A 6 -14.13 2.91 11.49
C LEU A 6 -13.77 2.34 10.13
N HIS A 7 -12.49 2.06 9.88
CA HIS A 7 -12.03 1.35 8.68
C HIS A 7 -12.74 0.01 8.53
N TYR A 8 -12.84 -0.77 9.61
CA TYR A 8 -13.53 -2.06 9.62
C TYR A 8 -15.03 -1.90 9.33
N ILE A 9 -15.71 -0.97 10.01
CA ILE A 9 -17.13 -0.70 9.81
C ILE A 9 -17.41 -0.29 8.36
N TRP A 10 -16.61 0.62 7.81
CA TRP A 10 -16.73 1.10 6.44
C TRP A 10 -16.52 -0.04 5.44
N LYS A 11 -15.37 -0.71 5.52
CA LYS A 11 -14.97 -1.80 4.61
C LYS A 11 -16.00 -2.92 4.55
N HIS A 12 -16.58 -3.29 5.69
CA HIS A 12 -17.53 -4.40 5.81
C HIS A 12 -18.99 -3.96 5.87
N LYS A 13 -19.27 -2.66 5.65
CA LYS A 13 -20.62 -2.07 5.69
C LYS A 13 -21.40 -2.44 6.96
N LYS A 14 -20.74 -2.38 8.13
CA LYS A 14 -21.33 -2.76 9.44
C LYS A 14 -22.09 -1.62 10.12
N PHE A 15 -22.92 -0.93 9.34
CA PHE A 15 -23.75 0.20 9.76
C PHE A 15 -25.00 0.25 8.88
N GLN A 16 -26.00 1.05 9.26
CA GLN A 16 -27.19 1.23 8.44
C GLN A 16 -26.83 1.87 7.09
N LEU A 17 -27.21 1.22 5.98
CA LEU A 17 -26.93 1.72 4.63
C LEU A 17 -28.07 2.52 3.99
N PHE A 18 -29.27 2.44 4.58
CA PHE A 18 -30.45 3.13 4.06
C PHE A 18 -30.58 4.51 4.69
N SER A 19 -30.98 5.48 3.88
CA SER A 19 -31.20 6.87 4.31
C SER A 19 -29.97 7.51 4.94
N LEU A 20 -28.78 7.19 4.43
CA LEU A 20 -27.56 7.89 4.82
C LEU A 20 -27.66 9.35 4.35
N THR A 21 -27.27 10.27 5.21
CA THR A 21 -27.09 11.67 4.85
C THR A 21 -25.74 12.18 5.31
N THR A 22 -25.17 13.10 4.54
CA THR A 22 -24.03 13.90 5.00
C THR A 22 -24.44 14.79 6.16
N SER A 23 -23.47 15.36 6.88
CA SER A 23 -23.71 16.37 7.91
C SER A 23 -24.42 17.62 7.37
N SER A 24 -24.23 17.92 6.09
CA SER A 24 -24.97 18.95 5.33
C SER A 24 -26.37 18.50 4.85
N LYS A 25 -26.87 17.36 5.33
CA LYS A 25 -28.19 16.77 5.03
C LYS A 25 -28.41 16.39 3.56
N GLN A 26 -27.33 16.13 2.82
CA GLN A 26 -27.43 15.61 1.45
C GLN A 26 -27.57 14.10 1.50
N ASN A 27 -28.50 13.54 0.72
CA ASN A 27 -28.65 12.09 0.60
C ASN A 27 -27.35 11.46 0.08
N LEU A 28 -26.93 10.36 0.72
CA LEU A 28 -25.72 9.62 0.40
C LEU A 28 -26.09 8.17 0.06
N GLU A 29 -25.58 7.65 -1.05
CA GLU A 29 -25.70 6.25 -1.43
C GLU A 29 -24.31 5.67 -1.70
N ILE A 30 -23.98 4.56 -1.06
CA ILE A 30 -22.67 3.90 -1.19
C ILE A 30 -22.77 2.78 -2.22
N LEU A 31 -22.42 3.07 -3.47
CA LEU A 31 -22.36 2.08 -4.54
C LEU A 31 -21.12 1.18 -4.39
N SER A 32 -19.97 1.76 -4.03
CA SER A 32 -18.72 1.05 -3.71
C SER A 32 -17.96 1.78 -2.61
N VAL A 33 -17.49 1.03 -1.60
CA VAL A 33 -16.66 1.56 -0.49
C VAL A 33 -15.22 1.85 -0.90
N GLY A 34 -14.80 1.41 -2.09
CA GLY A 34 -13.43 1.52 -2.58
C GLY A 34 -12.52 0.38 -2.13
N LEU A 35 -11.23 0.50 -2.43
CA LEU A 35 -10.16 -0.42 -2.07
C LEU A 35 -9.38 0.17 -0.88
N HIS A 36 -9.33 -0.57 0.23
CA HIS A 36 -8.58 -0.15 1.42
C HIS A 36 -7.09 0.01 1.09
N ASN A 37 -6.58 1.22 1.24
CA ASN A 37 -5.19 1.59 1.10
C ASN A 37 -4.45 1.33 2.42
N LEU A 38 -3.40 0.51 2.38
CA LEU A 38 -2.54 0.26 3.55
C LEU A 38 -1.23 1.06 3.50
N ASN A 39 -1.04 1.85 2.45
CA ASN A 39 0.12 2.67 2.17
C ASN A 39 -0.18 4.15 2.48
N SER A 40 0.67 5.06 2.01
CA SER A 40 0.47 6.50 2.15
C SER A 40 -0.72 7.00 1.31
N GLY A 41 -1.33 8.12 1.74
CA GLY A 41 -2.49 8.74 1.10
C GLY A 41 -3.81 8.30 1.72
N PRO A 42 -4.95 8.60 1.06
CA PRO A 42 -6.27 8.36 1.62
C PRO A 42 -6.55 6.91 1.97
N ASP A 43 -7.39 6.68 2.98
CA ASP A 43 -7.69 5.34 3.51
C ASP A 43 -8.33 4.38 2.50
N PHE A 44 -9.19 4.87 1.59
CA PHE A 44 -9.80 4.03 0.56
C PHE A 44 -9.73 4.70 -0.82
N PHE A 45 -9.21 3.96 -1.81
CA PHE A 45 -9.13 4.40 -3.20
C PHE A 45 -10.37 3.97 -4.02
N ASN A 46 -10.77 4.80 -4.98
CA ASN A 46 -11.77 4.45 -6.00
C ASN A 46 -13.14 4.02 -5.45
N ALA A 47 -13.59 4.67 -4.38
CA ALA A 47 -14.98 4.59 -3.95
C ALA A 47 -15.92 5.18 -5.01
N LYS A 48 -17.16 4.68 -5.03
CA LYS A 48 -18.23 5.21 -5.90
C LYS A 48 -19.43 5.54 -5.04
N LEU A 49 -19.80 6.80 -5.00
CA LEU A 49 -20.82 7.33 -4.09
C LEU A 49 -21.80 8.18 -4.90
N LYS A 50 -23.09 8.09 -4.59
CA LYS A 50 -24.06 9.07 -5.07
C LYS A 50 -24.30 10.06 -3.93
N ILE A 51 -23.98 11.33 -4.13
CA ILE A 51 -24.20 12.40 -3.17
C ILE A 51 -25.22 13.34 -3.81
N HIS A 52 -26.39 13.45 -3.21
CA HIS A 52 -27.58 14.05 -3.82
C HIS A 52 -27.89 13.36 -5.17
N ASP A 53 -27.88 14.10 -6.27
CA ASP A 53 -28.13 13.56 -7.62
C ASP A 53 -26.86 13.28 -8.42
N GLN A 54 -25.68 13.55 -7.85
CA GLN A 54 -24.41 13.40 -8.54
C GLN A 54 -23.68 12.12 -8.16
N LEU A 55 -23.20 11.41 -9.17
CA LEU A 55 -22.30 10.27 -9.00
C LEU A 55 -20.84 10.76 -8.90
N TRP A 56 -20.18 10.38 -7.82
CA TRP A 56 -18.79 10.68 -7.53
C TRP A 56 -17.94 9.40 -7.60
N ALA A 57 -16.74 9.53 -8.14
CA ALA A 57 -15.70 8.51 -8.09
C ALA A 57 -14.41 9.15 -7.57
N GLY A 58 -13.85 8.60 -6.49
CA GLY A 58 -12.70 9.20 -5.81
C GLY A 58 -12.37 8.46 -4.53
N ASN A 59 -11.73 9.16 -3.59
CA ASN A 59 -11.19 8.55 -2.39
C ASN A 59 -12.05 8.85 -1.16
N VAL A 60 -11.95 8.00 -0.14
CA VAL A 60 -12.57 8.21 1.16
C VAL A 60 -11.48 8.26 2.21
N GLU A 61 -11.55 9.27 3.07
CA GLU A 61 -10.70 9.42 4.24
C GLU A 61 -11.50 9.17 5.51
N ILE A 62 -10.90 8.57 6.53
CA ILE A 62 -11.58 8.19 7.76
C ILE A 62 -10.80 8.64 8.99
N HIS A 63 -11.44 9.42 9.86
CA HIS A 63 -10.86 9.85 11.14
C HIS A 63 -11.84 9.66 12.30
N ILE A 64 -11.35 9.80 13.54
CA ILE A 64 -12.26 9.86 14.69
C ILE A 64 -13.01 11.19 14.70
N ASN A 65 -12.30 12.32 14.57
CA ASN A 65 -12.89 13.66 14.51
C ASN A 65 -12.67 14.29 13.14
N SER A 66 -13.58 15.15 12.69
CA SER A 66 -13.35 15.87 11.43
C SER A 66 -12.15 16.82 11.51
N SER A 67 -11.87 17.39 12.69
CA SER A 67 -10.69 18.24 12.96
C SER A 67 -9.34 17.56 12.75
N ASP A 68 -9.27 16.23 12.79
CA ASP A 68 -8.05 15.46 12.53
C ASP A 68 -7.54 15.67 11.09
N TRP A 69 -8.41 16.10 10.16
CA TRP A 69 -8.03 16.53 8.81
C TRP A 69 -6.91 17.59 8.81
N TYR A 70 -7.05 18.61 9.64
CA TYR A 70 -6.09 19.71 9.74
C TYR A 70 -4.88 19.37 10.62
N ILE A 71 -5.08 18.50 11.63
CA ILE A 71 -3.97 18.01 12.47
C ILE A 71 -2.98 17.23 11.60
N HIS A 72 -3.48 16.45 10.65
CA HIS A 72 -2.67 15.69 9.70
C HIS A 72 -2.21 16.48 8.47
N LYS A 73 -2.64 17.75 8.35
CA LYS A 73 -2.28 18.68 7.27
C LYS A 73 -2.75 18.21 5.89
N HIS A 74 -3.82 17.42 5.84
CA HIS A 74 -4.36 16.87 4.59
C HIS A 74 -4.85 17.96 3.64
N GLU A 75 -5.24 19.12 4.16
CA GLU A 75 -5.64 20.30 3.37
C GLU A 75 -4.53 20.84 2.46
N THR A 76 -3.26 20.54 2.79
CA THR A 76 -2.09 20.97 1.99
C THR A 76 -1.46 19.84 1.17
N ASP A 77 -1.85 18.58 1.42
CA ASP A 77 -1.31 17.42 0.74
C ASP A 77 -2.13 17.05 -0.50
N LYS A 78 -1.49 17.14 -1.67
CA LYS A 78 -2.07 16.84 -2.98
C LYS A 78 -2.62 15.40 -3.09
N ASN A 79 -2.14 14.46 -2.27
CA ASN A 79 -2.66 13.09 -2.28
C ASN A 79 -4.14 13.02 -1.87
N TYR A 80 -4.64 14.04 -1.15
CA TYR A 80 -6.00 14.10 -0.63
C TYR A 80 -6.94 14.98 -1.46
N ASP A 81 -6.45 15.61 -2.53
CA ASP A 81 -7.26 16.46 -3.43
C ASP A 81 -8.48 15.70 -4.02
N ASN A 82 -8.35 14.37 -4.18
CA ASN A 82 -9.40 13.51 -4.73
C ASN A 82 -10.31 12.85 -3.66
N VAL A 83 -10.26 13.30 -2.40
CA VAL A 83 -11.18 12.83 -1.36
C VAL A 83 -12.58 13.37 -1.66
N ILE A 84 -13.55 12.46 -1.84
CA ILE A 84 -14.94 12.77 -2.19
C ILE A 84 -15.90 12.66 -1.00
N LEU A 85 -15.48 11.99 0.07
CA LEU A 85 -16.23 11.84 1.31
C LEU A 85 -15.25 11.69 2.47
N HIS A 86 -15.50 12.41 3.55
CA HIS A 86 -14.84 12.18 4.84
C HIS A 86 -15.79 11.42 5.75
N VAL A 87 -15.32 10.33 6.33
CA VAL A 87 -16.14 9.48 7.21
C VAL A 87 -15.58 9.60 8.61
N VAL A 88 -16.38 10.08 9.54
CA VAL A 88 -15.92 10.37 10.91
C VAL A 88 -16.81 9.73 11.95
N TRP A 89 -16.29 9.57 13.16
CA TRP A 89 -17.14 9.24 14.30
C TRP A 89 -17.82 10.49 14.87
N ASN A 90 -17.10 11.61 14.92
CA ASN A 90 -17.57 12.88 15.43
C ASN A 90 -17.28 13.99 14.42
N ASP A 91 -18.31 14.65 13.91
CA ASP A 91 -18.15 15.80 13.02
C ASP A 91 -18.15 17.11 13.81
N ASP A 92 -16.95 17.62 14.13
CA ASP A 92 -16.73 18.79 14.98
C ASP A 92 -16.38 20.08 14.22
N VAL A 93 -15.83 19.98 13.01
CA VAL A 93 -15.51 21.13 12.16
C VAL A 93 -15.76 20.85 10.68
N GLU A 94 -16.05 21.91 9.93
CA GLU A 94 -16.09 21.82 8.46
C GLU A 94 -14.67 21.65 7.91
N ILE A 95 -14.54 20.74 6.95
CA ILE A 95 -13.27 20.45 6.27
C ILE A 95 -13.31 20.82 4.79
N PHE A 96 -12.23 21.40 4.32
CA PHE A 96 -12.11 21.91 2.95
C PHE A 96 -10.97 21.24 2.21
N ARG A 97 -11.17 21.03 0.91
CA ARG A 97 -10.09 20.72 -0.02
C ARG A 97 -9.22 21.96 -0.22
N LYS A 98 -8.09 21.75 -0.88
CA LYS A 98 -7.16 22.82 -1.25
C LYS A 98 -7.78 23.94 -2.09
N ASP A 99 -8.82 23.66 -2.87
CA ASP A 99 -9.56 24.65 -3.66
C ASP A 99 -10.67 25.35 -2.87
N ASN A 100 -10.68 25.21 -1.54
CA ASN A 100 -11.71 25.69 -0.61
C ASN A 100 -13.12 25.11 -0.84
N THR A 101 -13.25 24.03 -1.60
CA THR A 101 -14.52 23.30 -1.67
C THR A 101 -14.74 22.49 -0.42
N LEU A 102 -15.95 22.53 0.12
CA LEU A 102 -16.35 21.72 1.27
C LEU A 102 -16.28 20.22 0.88
N ILE A 103 -15.70 19.40 1.74
CA ILE A 103 -15.75 17.94 1.59
C ILE A 103 -17.01 17.44 2.28
N PRO A 104 -17.88 16.68 1.58
CA PRO A 104 -19.03 16.05 2.23
C PRO A 104 -18.57 15.11 3.35
N THR A 105 -19.14 15.27 4.55
CA THR A 105 -18.81 14.46 5.72
C THR A 105 -19.97 13.52 6.07
N LEU A 106 -19.67 12.25 6.36
CA LEU A 106 -20.59 11.28 6.94
C LEU A 106 -20.19 11.00 8.39
N GLU A 107 -21.09 11.33 9.32
CA GLU A 107 -20.91 10.98 10.73
C GLU A 107 -21.51 9.59 11.03
N LEU A 108 -20.66 8.61 11.36
CA LEU A 108 -21.06 7.21 11.53
C LEU A 108 -21.77 6.92 12.84
N LYS A 109 -21.58 7.72 13.89
CA LYS A 109 -22.10 7.41 15.24
C LYS A 109 -23.62 7.22 15.26
N GLU A 110 -24.33 7.90 14.36
CA GLU A 110 -25.80 7.84 14.22
C GLU A 110 -26.27 6.58 13.46
N TYR A 111 -25.40 5.93 12.68
CA TYR A 111 -25.75 4.79 11.83
C TYR A 111 -25.20 3.45 12.34
N VAL A 112 -24.32 3.47 13.34
CA VAL A 112 -23.72 2.28 13.93
C VAL A 112 -24.52 1.85 15.14
N LEU A 113 -25.00 0.60 15.13
CA LEU A 113 -25.69 0.04 16.29
C LEU A 113 -24.77 0.04 17.52
N PRO A 114 -25.22 0.51 18.70
CA PRO A 114 -24.40 0.53 19.91
C PRO A 114 -23.80 -0.84 20.28
N GLN A 115 -24.48 -1.92 19.92
CA GLN A 115 -23.99 -3.28 20.14
C GLN A 115 -22.73 -3.59 19.32
N THR A 116 -22.58 -3.04 18.11
CA THR A 116 -21.37 -3.22 17.28
C THR A 116 -20.15 -2.67 18.00
N LEU A 117 -20.26 -1.47 18.57
CA LEU A 117 -19.18 -0.85 19.34
C LEU A 117 -18.88 -1.63 20.63
N LYS A 118 -19.91 -2.10 21.34
CA LYS A 118 -19.73 -2.96 22.52
C LYS A 118 -19.00 -4.25 22.18
N ASN A 119 -19.36 -4.92 21.09
CA ASN A 119 -18.73 -6.16 20.65
C ASN A 119 -17.25 -5.93 20.27
N TYR A 120 -16.95 -4.85 19.54
CA TYR A 120 -15.58 -4.47 19.22
C TYR A 120 -14.74 -4.20 20.46
N ASN A 121 -15.26 -3.38 21.39
CA ASN A 121 -14.59 -3.12 22.65
C ASN A 121 -14.40 -4.40 23.47
N SER A 122 -15.39 -5.30 23.49
CA SER A 122 -15.27 -6.59 24.15
C SER A 122 -14.13 -7.42 23.55
N LEU A 123 -14.05 -7.52 22.22
CA LEU A 123 -12.99 -8.25 21.53
C LEU A 123 -11.59 -7.68 21.81
N LEU A 124 -11.45 -6.35 21.85
CA LEU A 124 -10.17 -5.71 22.19
C LEU A 124 -9.81 -5.79 23.69
N SER A 125 -10.83 -5.81 24.56
CA SER A 125 -10.66 -5.89 26.02
C SER A 125 -10.37 -7.30 26.52
N GLN A 126 -10.60 -8.32 25.70
CA GLN A 126 -10.20 -9.69 26.03
C GLN A 126 -8.70 -9.75 26.28
N LYS A 127 -8.27 -10.53 27.28
CA LYS A 127 -6.85 -10.75 27.57
C LYS A 127 -6.15 -11.08 26.25
N LYS A 128 -5.13 -10.29 25.89
CA LYS A 128 -4.25 -10.54 24.74
C LYS A 128 -3.74 -11.98 24.83
N GLN A 129 -4.39 -12.88 24.11
CA GLN A 129 -3.79 -14.14 23.70
C GLN A 129 -2.83 -13.82 22.57
N TRP A 130 -1.78 -14.61 22.39
CA TRP A 130 -0.82 -14.33 21.33
C TRP A 130 -1.47 -14.44 19.96
N ILE A 131 -2.37 -15.42 19.79
CA ILE A 131 -3.23 -15.63 18.62
C ILE A 131 -4.60 -16.16 19.08
N ASN A 132 -5.68 -15.83 18.37
CA ASN A 132 -7.06 -16.14 18.80
C ASN A 132 -7.33 -17.64 19.01
N CYS A 133 -6.65 -18.51 18.28
CA CYS A 133 -6.80 -19.97 18.35
C CYS A 133 -5.70 -20.65 19.18
N GLU A 134 -4.90 -19.90 19.95
CA GLU A 134 -3.75 -20.45 20.71
C GLU A 134 -4.15 -21.60 21.63
N LYS A 135 -5.34 -21.53 22.23
CA LYS A 135 -5.85 -22.56 23.13
C LYS A 135 -6.48 -23.75 22.42
N ASP A 136 -7.02 -23.52 21.23
CA ASP A 136 -7.79 -24.52 20.48
C ASP A 136 -6.87 -25.38 19.60
N ILE A 137 -5.66 -24.90 19.27
CA ILE A 137 -4.75 -25.65 18.40
C ILE A 137 -4.30 -26.98 19.00
N ALA A 138 -4.29 -27.09 20.33
CA ALA A 138 -3.97 -28.33 21.05
C ALA A 138 -5.07 -29.39 20.90
N ASP A 139 -6.29 -29.00 20.51
CA ASP A 139 -7.41 -29.93 20.32
C ASP A 139 -7.37 -30.61 18.94
N ILE A 140 -6.51 -30.13 18.03
CA ILE A 140 -6.33 -30.73 16.71
C ILE A 140 -5.38 -31.92 16.83
N ASP A 141 -5.75 -33.06 16.25
CA ASP A 141 -4.91 -34.25 16.32
C ASP A 141 -3.56 -34.05 15.60
N ASN A 142 -2.50 -34.64 16.17
CA ASN A 142 -1.14 -34.50 15.66
C ASN A 142 -0.98 -35.01 14.23
N PHE A 143 -1.77 -36.00 13.80
CA PHE A 143 -1.68 -36.52 12.44
C PHE A 143 -2.17 -35.47 11.43
N THR A 144 -3.30 -34.83 11.71
CA THR A 144 -3.85 -33.74 10.91
C THR A 144 -2.89 -32.54 10.86
N ILE A 145 -2.36 -32.08 11.99
CA ILE A 145 -1.40 -30.95 12.01
C ILE A 145 -0.16 -31.28 11.17
N ASN A 146 0.45 -32.44 11.37
CA ASN A 146 1.70 -32.78 10.69
C ASN A 146 1.50 -32.92 9.17
N ASN A 147 0.43 -33.58 8.73
CA ASN A 147 0.13 -33.71 7.31
C ASN A 147 -0.17 -32.35 6.67
N TRP A 148 -0.91 -31.47 7.38
CA TRP A 148 -1.17 -30.12 6.91
C TRP A 148 0.12 -29.29 6.80
N LEU A 149 1.02 -29.35 7.79
CA LEU A 149 2.31 -28.66 7.76
C LEU A 149 3.21 -29.16 6.62
N GLU A 150 3.25 -30.48 6.38
CA GLU A 150 3.99 -31.06 5.26
C GLU A 150 3.44 -30.58 3.91
N ARG A 151 2.10 -30.59 3.75
CA ARG A 151 1.45 -30.07 2.56
C ARG A 151 1.78 -28.59 2.33
N LEU A 152 1.68 -27.76 3.37
CA LEU A 152 2.03 -26.34 3.30
C LEU A 152 3.51 -26.11 2.97
N TYR A 153 4.41 -26.96 3.45
CA TYR A 153 5.82 -26.90 3.11
C TYR A 153 6.05 -27.17 1.62
N LEU A 154 5.44 -28.25 1.09
CA LEU A 154 5.54 -28.61 -0.32
C LEU A 154 4.95 -27.52 -1.23
N GLU A 155 3.76 -27.00 -0.91
CA GLU A 155 3.13 -25.92 -1.67
C GLU A 155 3.98 -24.64 -1.67
N ARG A 156 4.63 -24.33 -0.52
CA ARG A 156 5.55 -23.19 -0.43
C ARG A 156 6.81 -23.41 -1.27
N LEU A 157 7.34 -24.63 -1.30
CA LEU A 157 8.51 -25.00 -2.11
C LEU A 157 8.17 -24.90 -3.60
N GLU A 158 7.04 -25.48 -4.01
CA GLU A 158 6.54 -25.46 -5.39
C GLU A 158 6.38 -24.03 -5.88
N ARG A 159 5.65 -23.19 -5.14
CA ARG A 159 5.48 -21.76 -5.46
C ARG A 159 6.81 -21.02 -5.65
N LYS A 160 7.82 -21.30 -4.81
CA LYS A 160 9.16 -20.70 -4.94
C LYS A 160 9.92 -21.25 -6.15
N SER A 161 9.78 -22.55 -6.42
CA SER A 161 10.44 -23.21 -7.56
C SER A 161 9.87 -22.70 -8.88
N ASP A 162 8.55 -22.54 -8.99
CA ASP A 162 7.88 -22.05 -10.19
C ASP A 162 8.35 -20.64 -10.58
N GLU A 163 8.49 -19.76 -9.59
CA GLU A 163 9.04 -18.42 -9.79
C GLU A 163 10.46 -18.48 -10.36
N LEU A 164 11.32 -19.33 -9.81
CA LEU A 164 12.68 -19.53 -10.30
C LEU A 164 12.71 -20.12 -11.71
N HIS A 165 11.85 -21.10 -12.01
CA HIS A 165 11.76 -21.69 -13.35
C HIS A 165 11.31 -20.68 -14.40
N LEU A 166 10.35 -19.81 -14.06
CA LEU A 166 9.90 -18.74 -14.94
C LEU A 166 11.04 -17.76 -15.24
N LEU A 167 11.78 -17.33 -14.21
CA LEU A 167 12.94 -16.47 -14.38
C LEU A 167 14.06 -17.14 -15.17
N LEU A 168 14.34 -18.41 -14.91
CA LEU A 168 15.36 -19.17 -15.63
C LEU A 168 15.05 -19.25 -17.12
N LYS A 169 13.78 -19.52 -17.48
CA LYS A 169 13.32 -19.53 -18.86
C LYS A 169 13.48 -18.15 -19.51
N LYS A 170 13.07 -17.07 -18.85
CA LYS A 170 13.24 -15.69 -19.32
C LYS A 170 14.72 -15.32 -19.51
N SER A 171 15.57 -15.74 -18.59
CA SER A 171 17.02 -15.50 -18.59
C SER A 171 17.80 -16.47 -19.50
N LYS A 172 17.11 -17.27 -20.34
CA LYS A 172 17.73 -18.24 -21.26
C LYS A 172 18.72 -19.19 -20.56
N ASN A 173 18.32 -19.71 -19.40
CA ASN A 173 19.11 -20.60 -18.53
C ASN A 173 20.38 -19.99 -17.92
N LYS A 174 20.53 -18.66 -17.88
CA LYS A 174 21.63 -17.99 -17.17
C LYS A 174 21.34 -17.91 -15.66
N TRP A 175 21.90 -18.84 -14.90
CA TRP A 175 21.69 -18.92 -13.45
C TRP A 175 22.18 -17.71 -12.65
N GLU A 176 23.27 -17.06 -13.07
CA GLU A 176 23.81 -15.88 -12.39
C GLU A 176 22.85 -14.69 -12.46
N GLU A 177 22.17 -14.52 -13.60
CA GLU A 177 21.15 -13.48 -13.79
C GLU A 177 19.90 -13.76 -12.94
N VAL A 178 19.48 -15.03 -12.86
CA VAL A 178 18.38 -15.44 -11.97
C VAL A 178 18.75 -15.17 -10.51
N LEU A 179 19.96 -15.54 -10.08
CA LEU A 179 20.45 -15.29 -8.72
C LEU A 179 20.45 -13.79 -8.41
N PHE A 180 20.96 -12.95 -9.31
CA PHE A 180 20.95 -11.49 -9.16
C PHE A 180 19.52 -10.94 -8.98
N LYS A 181 18.59 -11.33 -9.86
CA LYS A 181 17.18 -10.91 -9.79
C LYS A 181 16.51 -11.32 -8.48
N MET A 182 16.77 -12.56 -8.03
CA MET A 182 16.22 -13.06 -6.77
C MET A 182 16.83 -12.39 -5.54
N LEU A 183 18.14 -12.10 -5.55
CA LEU A 183 18.77 -11.34 -4.49
C LEU A 183 18.16 -9.94 -4.40
N ALA A 184 18.06 -9.24 -5.53
CA ALA A 184 17.42 -7.94 -5.60
C ALA A 184 15.99 -7.98 -5.03
N LYS A 185 15.15 -8.91 -5.51
CA LYS A 185 13.79 -9.12 -4.98
C LYS A 185 13.77 -9.29 -3.47
N ASN A 186 14.63 -10.13 -2.92
CA ASN A 186 14.66 -10.40 -1.48
C ASN A 186 15.09 -9.18 -0.65
N PHE A 187 15.97 -8.32 -1.18
CA PHE A 187 16.32 -7.05 -0.52
C PHE A 187 15.14 -6.05 -0.46
N GLY A 188 14.16 -6.19 -1.37
CA GLY A 188 12.91 -5.43 -1.31
C GLY A 188 11.95 -5.89 -0.19
N LEU A 189 12.22 -7.02 0.46
CA LEU A 189 11.37 -7.61 1.50
C LEU A 189 9.88 -7.72 1.05
N LYS A 190 8.94 -7.58 1.98
CA LYS A 190 7.50 -7.71 1.71
C LYS A 190 6.94 -6.58 0.86
N LEU A 191 7.38 -5.34 1.11
CA LEU A 191 6.78 -4.16 0.49
C LEU A 191 7.37 -3.86 -0.90
N ASN A 192 8.69 -3.92 -1.03
CA ASN A 192 9.41 -3.51 -2.24
C ASN A 192 9.94 -4.69 -3.06
N GLY A 193 9.60 -5.93 -2.73
CA GLY A 193 10.14 -7.11 -3.41
C GLY A 193 9.92 -7.07 -4.92
N GLU A 194 8.68 -6.81 -5.36
CA GLU A 194 8.36 -6.68 -6.78
C GLU A 194 9.00 -5.43 -7.41
N ALA A 195 9.13 -4.33 -6.66
CA ALA A 195 9.81 -3.13 -7.16
C ALA A 195 11.29 -3.40 -7.44
N PHE A 196 11.99 -4.06 -6.52
CA PHE A 196 13.40 -4.42 -6.69
C PHE A 196 13.61 -5.48 -7.77
N LEU A 197 12.65 -6.42 -7.94
CA LEU A 197 12.67 -7.34 -9.06
C LEU A 197 12.53 -6.60 -10.40
N SER A 198 11.55 -5.70 -10.51
CA SER A 198 11.33 -4.90 -11.72
C SER A 198 12.54 -4.03 -12.08
N LEU A 199 13.23 -3.49 -11.05
CA LEU A 199 14.50 -2.79 -11.20
C LEU A 199 15.59 -3.70 -11.79
N ALA A 200 15.77 -4.91 -11.25
CA ALA A 200 16.74 -5.88 -11.74
C ALA A 200 16.41 -6.42 -13.15
N GLU A 201 15.14 -6.36 -13.56
CA GLU A 201 14.70 -6.72 -14.92
C GLU A 201 14.80 -5.55 -15.93
N SER A 202 15.04 -4.31 -15.48
CA SER A 202 15.08 -3.11 -16.33
C SER A 202 16.34 -2.99 -17.21
N PHE A 203 17.36 -3.81 -16.96
CA PHE A 203 18.60 -3.86 -17.73
C PHE A 203 19.12 -5.30 -17.84
N ASP A 204 19.91 -5.58 -18.88
CA ASP A 204 20.59 -6.87 -19.02
C ASP A 204 21.67 -7.03 -17.93
N PHE A 205 21.70 -8.18 -17.26
CA PHE A 205 22.66 -8.45 -16.18
C PHE A 205 24.14 -8.29 -16.59
N SER A 206 24.47 -8.44 -17.88
CA SER A 206 25.81 -8.14 -18.38
C SER A 206 26.24 -6.68 -18.18
N ILE A 207 25.30 -5.73 -18.13
CA ILE A 207 25.58 -4.32 -17.85
C ILE A 207 26.05 -4.16 -16.40
N PHE A 208 25.34 -4.78 -15.46
CA PHE A 208 25.74 -4.78 -14.04
C PHE A 208 27.14 -5.37 -13.87
N ARG A 209 27.44 -6.49 -14.54
CA ARG A 209 28.77 -7.10 -14.52
C ARG A 209 29.87 -6.22 -15.13
N LYS A 210 29.58 -5.49 -16.21
CA LYS A 210 30.55 -4.57 -16.84
C LYS A 210 30.94 -3.42 -15.91
N GLU A 211 29.98 -2.94 -15.12
CA GLU A 211 30.19 -1.81 -14.22
C GLU A 211 30.61 -2.25 -12.79
N GLN A 212 30.75 -3.55 -12.53
CA GLN A 212 30.95 -4.09 -11.18
C GLN A 212 32.17 -3.56 -10.41
N ASN A 213 33.21 -3.12 -11.14
CA ASN A 213 34.44 -2.60 -10.56
C ASN A 213 34.38 -1.09 -10.28
N ASN A 214 33.27 -0.43 -10.61
CA ASN A 214 33.06 0.99 -10.36
C ASN A 214 31.78 1.17 -9.52
N LEU A 215 31.98 1.36 -8.22
CA LEU A 215 30.90 1.52 -7.25
C LEU A 215 29.94 2.66 -7.63
N GLN A 216 30.49 3.82 -8.01
CA GLN A 216 29.69 4.99 -8.42
C GLN A 216 28.80 4.67 -9.63
N ASN A 217 29.29 3.88 -10.59
CA ASN A 217 28.48 3.48 -11.75
C ASN A 217 27.38 2.49 -11.38
N LEU A 218 27.63 1.55 -10.45
CA LEU A 218 26.60 0.65 -9.96
C LEU A 218 25.50 1.41 -9.21
N GLU A 219 25.89 2.33 -8.33
CA GLU A 219 24.96 3.17 -7.58
C GLU A 219 24.14 4.03 -8.56
N ALA A 220 24.79 4.68 -9.52
CA ALA A 220 24.12 5.48 -10.54
C ALA A 220 23.15 4.65 -11.38
N LEU A 221 23.53 3.44 -11.78
CA LEU A 221 22.66 2.51 -12.51
C LEU A 221 21.41 2.17 -11.69
N LEU A 222 21.58 1.75 -10.44
CA LEU A 222 20.47 1.32 -9.58
C LEU A 222 19.56 2.49 -9.18
N PHE A 223 20.12 3.59 -8.69
CA PHE A 223 19.34 4.78 -8.30
C PHE A 223 18.64 5.42 -9.50
N GLY A 224 19.31 5.49 -10.65
CA GLY A 224 18.73 6.06 -11.86
C GLY A 224 17.60 5.20 -12.43
N GLN A 225 17.78 3.88 -12.49
CA GLN A 225 16.73 2.95 -12.94
C GLN A 225 15.55 2.92 -11.95
N ALA A 226 15.80 3.06 -10.65
CA ALA A 226 14.76 3.22 -9.63
C ALA A 226 14.05 4.58 -9.68
N ASN A 227 14.42 5.46 -10.61
CA ASN A 227 13.88 6.81 -10.76
C ASN A 227 14.10 7.70 -9.51
N LEU A 228 15.21 7.49 -8.81
CA LEU A 228 15.61 8.24 -7.61
C LEU A 228 16.58 9.39 -7.92
N LEU A 229 17.00 9.54 -9.19
CA LEU A 229 17.86 10.62 -9.69
C LEU A 229 17.10 11.60 -10.60
N ASN A 230 15.88 11.99 -10.21
CA ASN A 230 14.98 12.83 -11.01
C ASN A 230 14.60 14.17 -10.33
N LYS A 231 15.24 14.50 -9.20
CA LYS A 231 15.05 15.76 -8.47
C LYS A 231 16.25 16.67 -8.63
N GLU A 232 16.03 17.96 -8.46
CA GLU A 232 17.12 18.92 -8.26
C GLU A 232 17.46 18.94 -6.78
N ILE A 233 18.67 18.48 -6.44
CA ILE A 233 19.17 18.42 -5.07
C ILE A 233 20.58 18.99 -5.09
N GLU A 234 20.85 19.94 -4.19
CA GLU A 234 22.18 20.51 -4.00
C GLU A 234 23.06 19.57 -3.15
N ASP A 235 23.37 18.40 -3.69
CA ASP A 235 24.29 17.44 -3.07
C ASP A 235 25.34 16.97 -4.08
N SER A 236 26.60 17.04 -3.66
CA SER A 236 27.75 16.75 -4.54
C SER A 236 27.81 15.28 -4.97
N TYR A 237 27.34 14.37 -4.14
CA TYR A 237 27.32 12.93 -4.42
C TYR A 237 26.15 12.60 -5.37
N TYR A 238 24.98 13.15 -5.11
CA TYR A 238 23.81 13.07 -6.00
C TYR A 238 24.15 13.55 -7.42
N PHE A 239 24.82 14.70 -7.56
CA PHE A 239 25.22 15.23 -8.86
C PHE A 239 26.17 14.28 -9.62
N LYS A 240 27.14 13.67 -8.92
CA LYS A 240 28.04 12.66 -9.51
C LYS A 240 27.27 11.44 -10.01
N LEU A 241 26.30 10.95 -9.23
CA LEU A 241 25.46 9.82 -9.63
C LEU A 241 24.57 10.18 -10.82
N TYR A 242 23.99 11.37 -10.84
CA TYR A 242 23.15 11.86 -11.93
C TYR A 242 23.91 11.94 -13.27
N GLU A 243 25.08 12.57 -13.28
CA GLU A 243 25.98 12.63 -14.44
C GLU A 243 26.36 11.22 -14.93
N SER A 244 26.76 10.35 -13.99
CA SER A 244 27.15 8.97 -14.29
C SER A 244 25.98 8.16 -14.86
N TYR A 245 24.77 8.34 -14.31
CA TYR A 245 23.59 7.65 -14.80
C TYR A 245 23.20 8.12 -16.21
N ASN A 246 23.26 9.42 -16.49
CA ASN A 246 23.01 9.94 -17.84
C ASN A 246 23.99 9.34 -18.86
N PHE A 247 25.28 9.26 -18.51
CA PHE A 247 26.26 8.57 -19.33
C PHE A 247 25.91 7.10 -19.56
N LEU A 248 25.59 6.34 -18.49
CA LEU A 248 25.20 4.92 -18.60
C LEU A 248 23.91 4.73 -19.41
N LYS A 249 22.94 5.63 -19.25
CA LYS A 249 21.67 5.63 -19.97
C LYS A 249 21.89 5.77 -21.47
N HIS A 250 22.77 6.68 -21.88
CA HIS A 250 23.16 6.81 -23.29
C HIS A 250 24.00 5.62 -23.77
N LYS A 251 25.02 5.20 -23.01
CA LYS A 251 25.93 4.10 -23.35
C LYS A 251 25.20 2.77 -23.58
N TYR A 252 24.22 2.45 -22.72
CA TYR A 252 23.52 1.18 -22.73
C TYR A 252 22.07 1.26 -23.22
N LYS A 253 21.60 2.44 -23.66
CA LYS A 253 20.21 2.69 -24.12
C LYS A 253 19.17 2.25 -23.09
N LEU A 254 19.40 2.65 -21.85
CA LEU A 254 18.58 2.25 -20.71
C LEU A 254 17.18 2.90 -20.73
N ASN A 255 16.17 2.14 -20.32
CA ASN A 255 14.80 2.62 -20.13
C ASN A 255 14.24 2.12 -18.78
N ASN A 256 13.71 3.03 -17.97
CA ASN A 256 13.14 2.76 -16.65
C ASN A 256 11.61 2.91 -16.59
N GLN A 257 10.91 3.07 -17.72
CA GLN A 257 9.45 3.31 -17.75
C GLN A 257 8.60 2.21 -17.11
N ALA A 258 9.07 0.96 -17.12
CA ALA A 258 8.34 -0.19 -16.56
C ALA A 258 8.77 -0.54 -15.12
N VAL A 259 9.67 0.24 -14.51
CA VAL A 259 10.12 0.00 -13.13
C VAL A 259 9.06 0.46 -12.16
N LEU A 260 8.64 -0.43 -11.26
CA LEU A 260 7.66 -0.10 -10.24
C LEU A 260 8.28 0.86 -9.20
N PRO A 261 7.49 1.82 -8.66
CA PRO A 261 8.00 2.75 -7.67
C PRO A 261 8.41 2.03 -6.38
N ILE A 262 9.49 2.50 -5.76
CA ILE A 262 9.93 2.04 -4.44
C ILE A 262 9.18 2.80 -3.36
N HIS A 263 8.59 2.08 -2.41
CA HIS A 263 7.93 2.66 -1.24
C HIS A 263 8.92 2.83 -0.09
N PHE A 264 8.79 3.92 0.66
CA PHE A 264 9.68 4.24 1.80
C PHE A 264 8.94 4.28 3.14
N PHE A 265 7.63 4.03 3.15
CA PHE A 265 6.79 4.06 4.34
C PHE A 265 6.44 2.64 4.80
N ARG A 266 6.31 2.41 6.11
CA ARG A 266 5.95 1.10 6.71
C ARG A 266 6.80 -0.08 6.18
N LEU A 267 8.12 0.12 6.17
CA LEU A 267 9.11 -0.88 5.71
C LEU A 267 9.30 -2.06 6.68
N ARG A 268 8.73 -1.99 7.88
CA ARG A 268 8.82 -3.00 8.94
C ARG A 268 7.44 -3.27 9.51
#